data_AF-A0AAE3ZI04-F1
#
_entry.id   AF-A0AAE3ZI04-F1
#
_cell.length_a   1.000
_cell.length_b   1.000
_cell.length_c   1.000
_cell.angle_alpha   90.00
_cell.angle_beta   90.00
_cell.angle_gamma   90.00
#
_symmetry.space_group_name_H-M   'P 1'
#
loop_
_entity.id
_entity.type
_entity.pdbx_description
1 polymer ?
#
loop_
_entity_poly.entity_id
_entity_poly.type
_entity_poly.pdbx_seq_one_letter_code
_entity_poly.pdbx_strand_id
1 'polypeptide(L)'
;MRMDPEVLNESLLAHTGRKLGLREATEGYAQDIRATAEELAVALAEVDVADDGGRISVRLVVQPELTVGWTPTVGWYLDTEDGNRAYRVTREADSAGVVPAPDTVAAWLSVLAAGDRSGHAESPEELSADDPALLELLATHGAGHPSSGP
;
A
#
# COMPACT_ATOMS: atom_id res chain seq x y z
N MET A 1 -13.24 -12.66 6.04
CA MET A 1 -12.24 -13.46 6.82
C MET A 1 -10.91 -12.80 6.53
N ARG A 2 -10.17 -12.28 7.52
CA ARG A 2 -8.91 -11.55 7.22
C ARG A 2 -7.92 -12.51 6.53
N MET A 3 -7.37 -12.06 5.40
CA MET A 3 -6.34 -12.80 4.68
C MET A 3 -5.09 -12.90 5.56
N ASP A 4 -4.57 -14.11 5.68
CA ASP A 4 -3.38 -14.40 6.47
C ASP A 4 -2.12 -14.01 5.67
N PRO A 5 -1.22 -13.17 6.22
CA PRO A 5 0.03 -12.80 5.57
C PRO A 5 0.92 -14.00 5.20
N GLU A 6 0.92 -15.07 6.00
CA GLU A 6 1.73 -16.26 5.71
C GLU A 6 1.19 -17.00 4.47
N VAL A 7 -0.13 -17.07 4.33
CA VAL A 7 -0.78 -17.69 3.16
C VAL A 7 -0.50 -16.87 1.91
N LEU A 8 -0.68 -15.54 1.98
CA LEU A 8 -0.38 -14.65 0.87
C LEU A 8 1.10 -14.70 0.47
N ASN A 9 2.00 -14.81 1.44
CA ASN A 9 3.43 -14.98 1.19
C ASN A 9 3.72 -16.25 0.39
N GLU A 10 3.15 -17.40 0.77
CA GLU A 10 3.34 -18.64 -0.01
C GLU A 10 2.72 -18.55 -1.41
N SER A 11 1.55 -17.92 -1.56
CA SER A 11 0.94 -17.69 -2.88
C SER A 11 1.82 -16.79 -3.77
N LEU A 12 2.42 -15.73 -3.21
CA LEU A 12 3.33 -14.85 -3.93
C LEU A 12 4.65 -15.54 -4.28
N LEU A 13 5.21 -16.33 -3.36
CA LEU A 13 6.38 -17.16 -3.64
C LEU A 13 6.08 -18.19 -4.74
N ALA A 14 4.90 -18.82 -4.74
CA ALA A 14 4.51 -19.72 -5.82
C ALA A 14 4.40 -18.98 -7.17
N HIS A 15 3.76 -17.81 -7.18
CA HIS A 15 3.58 -16.96 -8.37
C HIS A 15 4.91 -16.49 -8.98
N THR A 16 5.85 -16.05 -8.14
CA THR A 16 7.13 -15.49 -8.61
C THR A 16 8.23 -16.53 -8.83
N GLY A 17 7.93 -17.83 -8.67
CA GLY A 17 8.94 -18.89 -8.74
C GLY A 17 9.95 -18.82 -7.58
N ARG A 18 9.46 -18.41 -6.40
CA ARG A 18 10.16 -18.22 -5.12
C ARG A 18 11.26 -17.16 -5.15
N LYS A 19 11.12 -16.16 -6.01
CA LYS A 19 12.09 -15.06 -6.16
C LYS A 19 11.77 -13.86 -5.30
N LEU A 20 10.49 -13.66 -4.96
CA LEU A 20 10.02 -12.50 -4.22
C LEU A 20 8.97 -12.97 -3.19
N GLY A 21 9.24 -12.71 -1.92
CA GLY A 21 8.30 -12.92 -0.82
C GLY A 21 7.45 -11.67 -0.56
N LEU A 22 6.47 -11.82 0.33
CA LEU A 22 5.54 -10.73 0.66
C LEU A 22 6.27 -9.56 1.33
N ARG A 23 7.23 -9.84 2.22
CA ARG A 23 8.02 -8.81 2.90
C ARG A 23 8.79 -7.97 1.88
N GLU A 24 9.56 -8.62 1.01
CA GLU A 24 10.35 -7.92 0.00
C GLU A 24 9.46 -7.12 -0.95
N ALA A 25 8.30 -7.68 -1.32
CA ALA A 25 7.36 -6.99 -2.19
C ALA A 25 6.77 -5.72 -1.54
N THR A 26 6.36 -5.83 -0.29
CA THR A 26 5.81 -4.71 0.47
C THR A 26 6.88 -3.66 0.77
N GLU A 27 8.12 -4.06 1.05
CA GLU A 27 9.26 -3.16 1.20
C GLU A 27 9.55 -2.39 -0.10
N GLY A 28 9.55 -3.07 -1.25
CA GLY A 28 9.70 -2.42 -2.56
C GLY A 28 8.58 -1.41 -2.85
N TYR A 29 7.33 -1.80 -2.60
CA TYR A 29 6.19 -0.91 -2.77
C TYR A 29 6.26 0.32 -1.85
N ALA A 30 6.64 0.14 -0.58
CA ALA A 30 6.82 1.24 0.37
C ALA A 30 7.96 2.19 -0.04
N GLN A 31 9.04 1.67 -0.64
CA GLN A 31 10.14 2.46 -1.19
C GLN A 31 9.69 3.29 -2.39
N ASP A 32 8.93 2.71 -3.33
CA ASP A 32 8.39 3.44 -4.47
C ASP A 32 7.45 4.56 -4.02
N ILE A 33 6.57 4.31 -3.04
CA ILE A 33 5.69 5.36 -2.47
C ILE A 33 6.52 6.49 -1.86
N ARG A 34 7.59 6.16 -1.14
CA ARG A 34 8.48 7.15 -0.54
C ARG A 34 9.17 7.99 -1.61
N ALA A 35 9.66 7.36 -2.68
CA ALA A 35 10.30 8.05 -3.79
C ALA A 35 9.32 9.02 -4.48
N THR A 36 8.11 8.57 -4.84
CA THR A 36 7.14 9.48 -5.46
C THR A 36 6.67 10.57 -4.49
N ALA A 37 6.51 10.27 -3.20
CA ALA A 37 6.16 11.28 -2.20
C ALA A 37 7.23 12.39 -2.12
N GLU A 38 8.51 12.04 -2.22
CA GLU A 38 9.61 13.00 -2.28
C GLU A 38 9.53 13.88 -3.55
N GLU A 39 9.26 13.28 -4.71
CA GLU A 39 9.08 14.01 -5.97
C GLU A 39 7.92 15.03 -5.90
N LEU A 40 6.86 14.69 -5.16
CA LEU A 40 5.71 15.55 -4.91
C LEU A 40 5.90 16.52 -3.73
N ALA A 41 7.10 16.58 -3.14
CA ALA A 41 7.43 17.39 -1.96
C ALA A 41 6.55 17.09 -0.73
N VAL A 42 6.09 15.85 -0.59
CA VAL A 42 5.34 15.36 0.57
C VAL A 42 6.32 14.82 1.61
N ALA A 43 6.47 15.55 2.72
CA ALA A 43 7.38 15.16 3.78
C ALA A 43 6.79 14.01 4.64
N LEU A 44 7.37 12.81 4.50
CA LEU A 44 7.06 11.65 5.32
C LEU A 44 8.02 11.59 6.53
N ALA A 45 7.46 11.50 7.73
CA ALA A 45 8.23 11.35 8.96
C ALA A 45 8.76 9.92 9.10
N GLU A 46 7.94 8.94 8.72
CA GLU A 46 8.24 7.53 8.84
C GLU A 46 7.46 6.72 7.82
N VAL A 47 8.09 5.67 7.29
CA VAL A 47 7.47 4.61 6.52
C VAL A 47 8.02 3.31 7.08
N ASP A 48 7.14 2.48 7.64
CA ASP A 48 7.46 1.22 8.30
C ASP A 48 6.71 0.07 7.62
N VAL A 49 7.39 -1.08 7.50
CA VAL A 49 6.83 -2.32 6.98
C VAL A 49 6.93 -3.36 8.08
N ALA A 50 5.79 -4.00 8.40
CA ALA A 50 5.77 -5.06 9.39
C ALA A 50 6.68 -6.23 8.98
N ASP A 51 7.24 -6.94 9.96
CA ASP A 51 8.22 -8.01 9.71
C ASP A 51 7.69 -9.16 8.83
N ASP A 52 6.37 -9.37 8.82
CA ASP A 52 5.66 -10.35 8.00
C ASP A 52 5.28 -9.82 6.61
N GLY A 53 5.55 -8.55 6.30
CA GLY A 53 5.18 -7.88 5.06
C GLY A 53 3.68 -7.59 4.92
N GLY A 54 2.87 -7.90 5.94
CA GLY A 54 1.41 -7.81 5.89
C GLY A 54 0.85 -6.41 6.12
N ARG A 55 1.71 -5.43 6.45
CA ARG A 55 1.29 -4.06 6.75
C ARG A 55 2.36 -3.04 6.36
N ILE A 56 1.90 -1.90 5.83
CA ILE A 56 2.69 -0.66 5.75
C ILE A 56 2.06 0.36 6.71
N SER A 57 2.90 1.15 7.38
CA SER A 57 2.48 2.32 8.16
C SER A 57 3.28 3.55 7.72
N VAL A 58 2.60 4.66 7.47
CA VAL A 58 3.17 5.93 7.03
C VAL A 58 2.73 7.03 7.98
N ARG A 59 3.68 7.85 8.43
CA ARG A 59 3.42 9.08 9.19
C ARG A 59 3.87 10.29 8.40
N LEU A 60 3.02 11.32 8.35
CA LEU A 60 3.30 12.59 7.68
C LEU A 60 3.97 13.55 8.66
N VAL A 61 4.95 14.35 8.21
CA VAL A 61 5.61 15.35 9.06
C VAL A 61 4.63 16.44 9.50
N VAL A 62 3.76 16.87 8.60
CA VAL A 62 2.83 18.00 8.81
C VAL A 62 1.51 17.60 9.47
N GLN A 63 1.24 16.30 9.58
CA GLN A 63 0.06 15.73 10.24
C GLN A 63 0.52 14.57 11.16
N PRO A 64 1.32 14.85 12.20
CA PRO A 64 1.97 13.81 13.02
C PRO A 64 1.00 12.98 13.85
N GLU A 65 -0.23 13.46 14.04
CA GLU A 65 -1.31 12.73 14.70
C GLU A 65 -1.96 11.68 13.79
N LEU A 66 -1.73 11.75 12.48
CA LEU A 66 -2.29 10.80 11.52
C LEU A 66 -1.30 9.67 11.24
N THR A 67 -1.77 8.45 11.41
CA THR A 67 -1.10 7.27 10.87
C THR A 67 -1.89 6.73 9.69
N VAL A 68 -1.24 6.70 8.54
CA VAL A 68 -1.79 6.07 7.34
C VAL A 68 -1.32 4.63 7.31
N GLY A 69 -2.24 3.68 7.22
CA GLY A 69 -1.91 2.26 7.17
C GLY A 69 -2.32 1.64 5.84
N TRP A 70 -1.71 0.51 5.53
CA TRP A 70 -2.12 -0.34 4.43
C TRP A 70 -2.02 -1.81 4.82
N THR A 71 -2.96 -2.63 4.35
CA THR A 71 -2.80 -4.09 4.34
C THR A 71 -3.28 -4.68 3.02
N PRO A 72 -2.78 -5.85 2.61
CA PRO A 72 -3.23 -6.52 1.39
C PRO A 72 -4.71 -6.94 1.40
N THR A 73 -5.39 -6.93 2.55
CA THR A 73 -6.82 -7.31 2.65
C THR A 73 -7.77 -6.11 2.58
N VAL A 74 -7.30 -4.95 3.03
CA VAL A 74 -8.16 -3.76 3.24
C VAL A 74 -7.75 -2.61 2.32
N GLY A 75 -6.55 -2.65 1.76
CA GLY A 75 -5.94 -1.51 1.10
C GLY A 75 -5.55 -0.45 2.12
N TRP A 76 -5.57 0.81 1.68
CA TRP A 76 -5.17 1.96 2.49
C TRP A 76 -6.26 2.38 3.48
N TYR A 77 -5.85 2.85 4.66
CA TYR A 77 -6.74 3.34 5.69
C TYR A 77 -6.08 4.46 6.51
N LEU A 78 -6.90 5.29 7.15
CA LEU A 78 -6.45 6.27 8.13
C LEU A 78 -6.78 5.77 9.53
N ASP A 79 -5.78 5.79 10.40
CA ASP A 79 -5.92 5.63 11.84
C ASP A 79 -6.16 7.02 12.43
N THR A 80 -7.31 7.22 13.06
CA THR A 80 -7.73 8.48 13.67
C THR A 80 -8.17 8.22 15.11
N GLU A 81 -8.31 9.27 15.93
CA GLU A 81 -8.80 9.13 17.32
C GLU A 81 -10.17 8.43 17.41
N ASP A 82 -11.01 8.58 16.38
CA ASP A 82 -12.33 7.91 16.29
C ASP A 82 -12.26 6.47 15.74
N GLY A 83 -11.05 5.96 15.47
CA GLY A 83 -10.77 4.63 14.96
C GLY A 83 -10.24 4.59 13.52
N ASN A 84 -10.25 3.38 12.96
CA ASN A 84 -9.67 3.09 11.65
C ASN A 84 -10.73 3.20 10.55
N ARG A 85 -10.44 3.99 9.52
CA ARG A 85 -11.33 4.16 8.37
C ARG A 85 -10.60 3.77 7.09
N ALA A 86 -11.13 2.79 6.35
CA ALA A 86 -10.61 2.42 5.04
C ALA A 86 -10.81 3.57 4.04
N TYR A 87 -9.85 3.73 3.14
CA TYR A 87 -9.85 4.73 2.08
C TYR A 87 -9.48 4.08 0.76
N ARG A 88 -10.36 4.23 -0.23
CA ARG A 88 -9.96 3.98 -1.61
C ARG A 88 -9.17 5.16 -2.12
N VAL A 89 -7.94 4.87 -2.53
CA VAL A 89 -7.05 5.85 -3.18
C VAL A 89 -7.44 6.00 -4.66
N THR A 90 -8.03 4.94 -5.25
CA THR A 90 -8.51 4.89 -6.63
C THR A 90 -10.04 4.76 -6.67
N ARG A 91 -10.64 4.71 -7.87
CA ARG A 91 -12.10 4.50 -8.02
C ARG A 91 -12.47 3.02 -8.05
N GLU A 92 -11.49 2.20 -8.36
CA GLU A 92 -11.53 0.76 -8.44
C GLU A 92 -11.74 0.16 -7.05
N ALA A 93 -12.59 -0.85 -6.96
CA ALA A 93 -12.87 -1.57 -5.73
C ALA A 93 -12.16 -2.94 -5.67
N ASP A 94 -11.31 -3.26 -6.64
CA ASP A 94 -10.65 -4.56 -6.81
C ASP A 94 -9.18 -4.52 -6.33
N SER A 95 -8.34 -5.44 -6.83
CA SER A 95 -6.90 -5.51 -6.53
C SER A 95 -6.16 -4.19 -6.82
N ALA A 96 -6.59 -3.38 -7.79
CA ALA A 96 -6.02 -2.04 -8.04
C ALA A 96 -6.49 -0.99 -7.02
N GLY A 97 -7.61 -1.23 -6.34
CA GLY A 97 -8.05 -0.45 -5.18
C GLY A 97 -7.30 -0.80 -3.90
N VAL A 98 -6.90 -2.07 -3.76
CA VAL A 98 -6.11 -2.56 -2.62
C VAL A 98 -4.64 -2.20 -2.77
N VAL A 99 -4.04 -2.42 -3.94
CA VAL A 99 -2.63 -2.13 -4.26
C VAL A 99 -2.58 -1.09 -5.38
N PRO A 100 -2.94 0.17 -5.09
CA PRO A 100 -2.89 1.24 -6.08
C PRO A 100 -1.44 1.57 -6.47
N ALA A 101 -1.25 2.14 -7.65
CA ALA A 101 0.07 2.60 -8.06
C ALA A 101 0.69 3.58 -7.03
N PRO A 102 2.02 3.54 -6.81
CA PRO A 102 2.72 4.42 -5.86
C PRO A 102 2.39 5.90 -6.03
N ASP A 103 2.30 6.38 -7.28
CA ASP A 103 1.99 7.77 -7.59
C ASP A 103 0.60 8.18 -7.11
N THR A 104 -0.36 7.28 -7.20
CA THR A 104 -1.73 7.50 -6.71
C THR A 104 -1.74 7.63 -5.19
N VAL A 105 -0.98 6.79 -4.49
CA VAL A 105 -0.82 6.87 -3.02
C VAL A 105 -0.13 8.17 -2.63
N ALA A 106 0.97 8.52 -3.28
CA ALA A 106 1.72 9.74 -2.99
C ALA A 106 0.88 11.01 -3.22
N ALA A 107 0.09 11.05 -4.30
CA ALA A 107 -0.87 12.13 -4.55
C ALA A 107 -1.92 12.22 -3.43
N TRP A 108 -2.45 11.10 -2.97
CA TRP A 108 -3.37 11.08 -1.84
C TRP A 108 -2.72 11.52 -0.52
N LEU A 109 -1.49 11.10 -0.25
CA LEU A 109 -0.71 11.58 0.91
C LEU A 109 -0.50 13.10 0.85
N SER A 110 -0.32 13.68 -0.35
CA SER A 110 -0.24 15.14 -0.52
C SER A 110 -1.55 15.84 -0.14
N VAL A 111 -2.71 15.25 -0.47
CA VAL A 111 -4.02 15.80 -0.10
C VAL A 111 -4.20 15.77 1.42
N LEU A 112 -3.80 14.67 2.07
CA LEU A 112 -3.81 14.56 3.53
C LEU A 112 -2.85 15.56 4.18
N ALA A 113 -1.66 15.75 3.62
CA ALA A 113 -0.68 16.72 4.10
C ALA A 113 -1.22 18.16 4.05
N ALA A 114 -2.08 18.48 3.07
CA ALA A 114 -2.79 19.76 2.98
C ALA A 114 -3.95 19.89 4.00
N GLY A 115 -4.24 18.85 4.77
CA GLY A 115 -5.30 18.82 5.78
C GLY A 115 -6.67 18.43 5.23
N ASP A 116 -6.77 18.02 3.97
CA ASP A 116 -8.01 17.54 3.38
C ASP A 116 -8.15 16.03 3.62
N ARG A 117 -9.14 15.67 4.44
CA ARG A 117 -9.47 14.28 4.80
C ARG A 117 -10.76 13.81 4.10
N SER A 118 -11.23 14.55 3.10
CA SER A 118 -12.37 14.16 2.28
C SER A 118 -11.96 13.08 1.28
N GLY A 119 -12.83 12.08 1.06
CA GLY A 119 -12.48 10.96 0.18
C GLY A 119 -13.48 9.81 0.20
N HIS A 120 -13.17 8.79 -0.59
CA HIS A 120 -13.94 7.56 -0.73
C HIS A 120 -13.69 6.64 0.46
N ALA A 121 -14.43 6.90 1.54
CA ALA A 121 -14.43 6.08 2.73
C ALA A 121 -15.25 4.80 2.54
N GLU A 122 -14.85 4.00 1.58
CA GLU A 122 -15.43 2.71 1.26
C GLU A 122 -14.31 1.69 1.35
N SER A 123 -14.58 0.50 1.87
CA SER A 123 -13.61 -0.58 1.79
C SER A 123 -13.58 -1.12 0.36
N PRO A 124 -12.42 -1.48 -0.21
CA PRO A 124 -12.37 -2.31 -1.41
C PRO A 124 -13.04 -3.67 -1.17
N GLU A 125 -13.30 -4.41 -2.23
CA GLU A 125 -13.81 -5.77 -2.18
C GLU A 125 -12.82 -6.69 -1.46
N GLU A 126 -13.34 -7.67 -0.71
CA GLU A 126 -12.50 -8.67 -0.06
C GLU A 126 -11.83 -9.55 -1.13
N LEU A 127 -10.50 -9.51 -1.17
CA LEU A 127 -9.68 -10.31 -2.08
C LEU A 127 -9.20 -11.63 -1.44
N SER A 128 -8.98 -12.63 -2.27
CA SER A 128 -8.34 -13.89 -1.89
C SER A 128 -6.80 -13.77 -1.96
N ALA A 129 -6.09 -14.55 -1.15
CA ALA A 129 -4.63 -14.64 -1.21
C ALA A 129 -4.11 -15.18 -2.54
N ASP A 130 -4.92 -16.00 -3.22
CA ASP A 130 -4.60 -16.57 -4.53
C ASP A 130 -5.15 -15.72 -5.70
N ASP A 131 -5.59 -14.48 -5.43
CA ASP A 131 -6.06 -13.59 -6.49
C ASP A 131 -4.89 -13.22 -7.43
N PRO A 132 -4.95 -13.59 -8.72
CA PRO A 132 -3.81 -13.40 -9.63
C PRO A 132 -3.50 -11.93 -9.89
N ALA A 133 -4.50 -11.04 -9.82
CA ALA A 133 -4.27 -9.61 -10.03
C ALA A 133 -3.55 -8.98 -8.81
N LEU A 134 -3.93 -9.39 -7.60
CA LEU A 134 -3.23 -8.99 -6.37
C LEU A 134 -1.77 -9.45 -6.39
N LEU A 135 -1.53 -10.72 -6.70
CA LEU A 135 -0.19 -11.29 -6.76
C LEU A 135 0.69 -10.59 -7.82
N GLU A 136 0.12 -10.28 -8.98
CA GLU A 136 0.83 -9.56 -10.04
C GLU A 136 1.17 -8.11 -9.64
N LEU A 137 0.25 -7.40 -8.98
CA LEU A 137 0.49 -6.03 -8.50
C LEU A 137 1.59 -6.00 -7.43
N LEU A 138 1.53 -6.91 -6.46
CA LEU A 138 2.57 -7.05 -5.43
C LEU A 138 3.91 -7.42 -6.07
N ALA A 139 3.94 -8.32 -7.04
CA ALA A 139 5.16 -8.66 -7.74
C ALA A 139 5.73 -7.48 -8.55
N THR A 140 4.86 -6.71 -9.21
CA THR A 140 5.25 -5.57 -10.04
C THR A 140 5.83 -4.43 -9.21
N HIS A 141 5.13 -4.01 -8.16
CA HIS A 141 5.59 -2.94 -7.27
C HIS A 141 6.72 -3.39 -6.35
N GLY A 142 6.75 -4.68 -6.02
CA GLY A 142 7.74 -5.28 -5.15
C GLY A 142 9.09 -5.57 -5.79
N ALA A 143 9.14 -5.73 -7.11
CA ALA A 143 10.39 -5.98 -7.83
C ALA A 143 11.36 -4.77 -7.79
N GLY A 144 10.87 -3.59 -7.38
CA GLY A 144 11.49 -2.31 -7.68
C GLY A 144 11.47 -2.10 -9.20
N HIS A 145 11.17 -0.90 -9.66
CA HIS A 145 11.31 -0.62 -11.09
C HIS A 145 12.77 -0.92 -11.51
N PRO A 146 13.08 -1.89 -12.41
CA PRO A 146 14.10 -1.59 -13.38
C PRO A 146 13.51 -0.42 -14.15
N SER A 147 14.06 0.77 -13.93
CA SER A 147 13.84 1.95 -14.75
C SER A 147 13.45 1.53 -16.17
N SER A 148 12.19 1.76 -16.56
CA SER A 148 11.76 1.53 -17.94
C SER A 148 12.66 2.36 -18.85
N GLY A 149 13.57 1.68 -19.54
CA GLY A 149 14.19 2.12 -20.78
C GLY A 149 13.95 1.00 -21.80
N PRO A 150 13.93 1.27 -23.12
CA PRO A 150 14.41 2.47 -23.83
C PRO A 150 13.32 3.47 -24.25
#